data_AF-A0A914U2P4-F1
#
_entry.id   AF-A0A914U2P4-F1
#
_cell.length_a   1.000
_cell.length_b   1.000
_cell.length_c   1.000
_cell.angle_alpha   90.00
_cell.angle_beta   90.00
_cell.angle_gamma   90.00
#
_symmetry.space_group_name_H-M   'P 1'
#
loop_
_entity.id
_entity.type
_entity.pdbx_description
1 polymer ?
#
loop_
_entity_poly.entity_id
_entity_poly.type
_entity_poly.pdbx_seq_one_letter_code
_entity_poly.pdbx_strand_id
1 'polypeptide(L)'
;MYRVIQEKGIAIGNGFMNVKMLTNSLILWSNYHGRIALDDWNTLKYSCCTMTDKDQCDWTPYLTSTNNIDYTGDNSMCGQILTPIINATGYFNIDPYNYYEDCYSGSHITYKFGKPQRHYYQKWRQSKDAAMVNTADLLNRDSTDNLLGYPCYQEDYVAKYFNTPAVQDAYHIDPAWRNAGLQFGDCNMNLYNNYKLTYDDMSPYFDIMIKNMSSVRILVYNGDVDTVCNFLGDAKFIDGVAKNHGFTVDIPRKRWWFRDNVAGFFQRYSGGNNFQIDVLTVKGAGHMVPMDRPGPSMQMISNFILADKPDYSYSQFVDPTAKPAPLLSQSGGTSMVPPVSSTTTKGSANISPVSGSSPSSTTPPNTPVATVPNTPSPTTMNTTIGNSSTIPTPSTTTTSGTQKIIFSFSVFILSFLLI
;
A
#
# COMPACT_ATOMS: atom_id res chain seq x y z
N MET A 1 -17.42 -16.05 -31.24
CA MET A 1 -17.78 -16.45 -29.87
C MET A 1 -17.11 -15.45 -28.93
N TYR A 2 -17.86 -14.53 -28.33
CA TYR A 2 -17.30 -13.62 -27.33
C TYR A 2 -17.14 -14.40 -26.02
N ARG A 3 -15.93 -14.48 -25.47
CA ARG A 3 -15.74 -15.00 -24.11
C ARG A 3 -16.39 -13.98 -23.17
N VAL A 4 -17.47 -14.38 -22.52
CA VAL A 4 -18.12 -13.60 -21.46
C VAL A 4 -17.35 -13.88 -20.17
N ILE A 5 -16.86 -12.84 -19.50
CA ILE A 5 -16.25 -12.96 -18.18
C ILE A 5 -17.35 -13.38 -17.20
N GLN A 6 -17.15 -14.51 -16.52
CA GLN A 6 -18.02 -14.94 -15.43
C GLN A 6 -17.36 -14.57 -14.10
N GLU A 7 -17.66 -13.37 -13.60
CA GLU A 7 -17.17 -12.93 -12.31
C GLU A 7 -17.76 -13.81 -11.19
N LYS A 8 -16.91 -14.37 -10.33
CA LYS A 8 -17.33 -15.23 -9.21
C LYS A 8 -17.12 -14.60 -7.84
N GLY A 9 -16.18 -13.67 -7.73
CA GLY A 9 -15.90 -12.99 -6.48
C GLY A 9 -14.70 -12.06 -6.54
N ILE A 10 -14.60 -11.20 -5.54
CA ILE A 10 -13.59 -10.16 -5.42
C ILE A 10 -12.97 -10.26 -4.03
N ALA A 11 -11.65 -10.19 -3.93
CA ALA A 11 -10.95 -10.08 -2.65
C ALA A 11 -10.19 -8.75 -2.60
N ILE A 12 -10.42 -7.96 -1.55
CA ILE A 12 -9.84 -6.63 -1.33
C ILE A 12 -9.05 -6.68 -0.01
N GLY A 13 -7.73 -6.57 -0.11
CA GLY A 13 -6.84 -6.50 1.05
C GLY A 13 -6.55 -5.05 1.39
N ASN A 14 -6.74 -4.64 2.65
CA ASN A 14 -6.43 -3.30 3.16
C ASN A 14 -6.88 -2.20 2.19
N GLY A 15 -8.19 -2.15 1.93
CA GLY A 15 -8.74 -1.44 0.79
C GLY A 15 -8.84 0.07 1.01
N PHE A 16 -8.51 0.85 -0.02
CA PHE A 16 -8.80 2.28 -0.02
C PHE A 16 -10.25 2.56 -0.44
N MET A 17 -11.23 2.13 0.39
CA MET A 17 -12.64 2.08 -0.02
C MET A 17 -13.44 3.36 0.27
N ASN A 18 -13.09 4.08 1.33
CA ASN A 18 -13.74 5.35 1.66
C ASN A 18 -12.79 6.25 2.45
N VAL A 19 -12.35 7.34 1.84
CA VAL A 19 -11.33 8.25 2.39
C VAL A 19 -11.74 8.80 3.74
N LYS A 20 -12.99 9.25 3.86
CA LYS A 20 -13.54 9.84 5.08
C LYS A 20 -13.56 8.82 6.22
N MET A 21 -14.05 7.60 5.95
CA MET A 21 -14.13 6.55 6.97
C MET A 21 -12.74 6.07 7.39
N LEU A 22 -11.81 5.88 6.46
CA LEU A 22 -10.42 5.50 6.74
C LEU A 22 -9.73 6.57 7.61
N THR A 23 -9.85 7.83 7.22
CA THR A 23 -9.30 8.96 7.97
C THR A 23 -9.88 9.05 9.38
N ASN A 24 -11.22 8.99 9.49
CA ASN A 24 -11.85 9.16 10.79
C ASN A 24 -11.59 7.99 11.75
N SER A 25 -11.54 6.76 11.21
CA SER A 25 -11.19 5.57 11.97
C SER A 25 -9.72 5.55 12.39
N LEU A 26 -8.80 6.11 11.60
CA LEU A 26 -7.39 6.19 11.96
C LEU A 26 -7.17 7.03 13.23
N ILE A 27 -7.92 8.11 13.44
CA ILE A 27 -7.80 8.94 14.65
C ILE A 27 -8.22 8.15 15.90
N LEU A 28 -9.34 7.42 15.81
CA LEU A 28 -9.81 6.55 16.90
C LEU A 28 -8.81 5.42 17.16
N TRP A 29 -8.36 4.76 16.09
CA TRP A 29 -7.35 3.72 16.17
C TRP A 29 -6.10 4.24 16.87
N SER A 30 -5.61 5.42 16.46
CA SER A 30 -4.43 6.06 17.03
C SER A 30 -4.57 6.36 18.53
N ASN A 31 -5.74 6.83 18.97
CA ASN A 31 -6.01 7.02 20.40
C ASN A 31 -5.86 5.71 21.19
N TYR A 32 -6.51 4.64 20.72
CA TYR A 32 -6.51 3.35 21.44
C TYR A 32 -5.21 2.55 21.30
N HIS A 33 -4.29 3.00 20.44
CA HIS A 33 -2.96 2.41 20.27
C HIS A 33 -1.85 3.32 20.82
N GLY A 34 -2.19 4.32 21.64
CA GLY A 34 -1.21 5.11 22.38
C GLY A 34 -0.45 6.15 21.55
N ARG A 35 -0.96 6.53 20.38
CA ARG A 35 -0.34 7.53 19.48
C ARG A 35 -0.75 8.97 19.79
N ILE A 36 -1.81 9.17 20.57
CA ILE A 36 -2.35 10.50 20.91
C ILE A 36 -2.17 10.72 22.40
N ALA A 37 -1.58 11.86 22.78
CA ALA A 37 -1.49 12.26 24.18
C ALA A 37 -2.89 12.45 24.77
N LEU A 38 -3.06 12.20 26.08
CA LEU A 38 -4.37 12.31 26.74
C LEU A 38 -4.96 13.72 26.64
N ASP A 39 -4.12 14.76 26.74
CA ASP A 39 -4.56 16.16 26.65
C ASP A 39 -4.97 16.53 25.23
N ASP A 40 -4.23 16.06 24.22
CA ASP A 40 -4.58 16.21 22.81
C ASP A 40 -5.91 15.49 22.50
N TRP A 41 -6.09 14.27 23.00
CA TRP A 41 -7.34 13.53 22.82
C TRP A 41 -8.52 14.23 23.53
N ASN A 42 -8.31 14.80 24.71
CA ASN A 42 -9.33 15.59 25.39
C ASN A 42 -9.71 16.83 24.57
N THR A 43 -8.71 17.54 24.03
CA THR A 43 -8.94 18.68 23.14
C THR A 43 -9.74 18.26 21.90
N LEU A 44 -9.35 17.17 21.24
CA LEU A 44 -10.07 16.64 20.09
C LEU A 44 -11.54 16.30 20.42
N LYS A 45 -11.79 15.63 21.55
CA LYS A 45 -13.16 15.26 21.97
C LYS A 45 -14.05 16.45 22.28
N TYR A 46 -13.53 17.46 22.98
CA TYR A 46 -14.37 18.51 23.58
C TYR A 46 -14.33 19.83 22.83
N SER A 47 -13.26 20.10 22.09
CA SER A 47 -13.08 21.35 21.34
C SER A 47 -13.21 21.16 19.82
N CYS A 48 -12.95 19.95 19.31
CA CYS A 48 -12.96 19.66 17.87
C CYS A 48 -14.10 18.74 17.42
N CYS A 49 -14.88 18.16 18.34
CA CYS A 49 -15.96 17.26 18.00
C CYS A 49 -17.27 17.58 18.74
N THR A 50 -18.31 17.86 17.97
CA THR A 50 -19.65 18.20 18.48
C THR A 50 -20.53 16.98 18.76
N MET A 51 -20.16 15.80 18.25
CA MET A 51 -20.93 14.57 18.42
C MET A 51 -20.91 14.08 19.87
N THR A 52 -22.05 13.58 20.36
CA THR A 52 -22.12 12.94 21.69
C THR A 52 -21.33 11.64 21.70
N ASP A 53 -21.55 10.80 20.69
CA ASP A 53 -20.74 9.61 20.43
C ASP A 53 -19.45 10.02 19.72
N LYS A 54 -18.31 9.87 20.40
CA LYS A 54 -17.01 10.27 19.87
C LYS A 54 -16.50 9.34 18.78
N ASP A 55 -17.08 8.14 18.63
CA ASP A 55 -16.77 7.24 17.53
C ASP A 55 -17.37 7.72 16.19
N GLN A 56 -18.26 8.73 16.23
CA GLN A 56 -18.92 9.37 15.09
C GLN A 56 -18.34 10.75 14.75
N CYS A 57 -17.26 11.19 15.42
CA CYS A 57 -16.63 12.46 15.12
C CYS A 57 -16.13 12.50 13.67
N ASP A 58 -16.31 13.66 13.03
CA ASP A 58 -15.81 13.93 11.70
C ASP A 58 -14.60 14.86 11.75
N TRP A 59 -13.43 14.33 11.40
CA TRP A 59 -12.16 15.07 11.48
C TRP A 59 -11.78 15.70 10.14
N THR A 60 -12.40 15.30 9.03
CA THR A 60 -12.06 15.78 7.69
C THR A 60 -12.17 17.30 7.49
N PRO A 61 -13.07 18.04 8.19
CA PRO A 61 -13.10 19.51 8.06
C PRO A 61 -11.81 20.21 8.52
N TYR A 62 -10.99 19.57 9.33
CA TYR A 62 -9.71 20.10 9.83
C TYR A 62 -8.52 19.68 8.97
N LEU A 63 -8.77 19.04 7.82
CA LEU A 63 -7.75 18.48 6.96
C LEU A 63 -7.77 19.15 5.59
N THR A 64 -6.60 19.19 4.97
CA THR A 64 -6.38 19.73 3.63
C THR A 64 -5.60 18.74 2.80
N SER A 65 -5.86 18.71 1.49
CA SER A 65 -5.14 17.88 0.53
C SER A 65 -5.00 18.61 -0.80
N THR A 66 -3.96 18.27 -1.57
CA THR A 66 -3.75 18.78 -2.92
C THR A 66 -4.09 17.76 -4.01
N ASN A 67 -4.21 16.49 -3.66
CA ASN A 67 -4.47 15.37 -4.58
C ASN A 67 -5.63 14.46 -4.12
N ASN A 68 -6.24 14.77 -2.97
CA ASN A 68 -7.28 13.99 -2.28
C ASN A 68 -6.81 12.57 -1.89
N ILE A 69 -5.50 12.38 -1.77
CA ILE A 69 -4.87 11.13 -1.30
C ILE A 69 -4.08 11.44 -0.03
N ASP A 70 -3.16 12.41 -0.13
CA ASP A 70 -2.31 12.85 0.97
C ASP A 70 -2.99 13.99 1.72
N TYR A 71 -3.31 13.77 2.98
CA TYR A 71 -3.93 14.77 3.83
C TYR A 71 -2.94 15.29 4.88
N THR A 72 -3.05 16.58 5.19
CA THR A 72 -2.40 17.23 6.32
C THR A 72 -3.43 18.04 7.09
N GLY A 73 -3.19 18.30 8.37
CA GLY A 73 -4.05 19.21 9.12
C GLY A 73 -3.97 20.64 8.60
N ASP A 74 -5.07 21.37 8.75
CA ASP A 74 -5.13 22.80 8.52
C ASP A 74 -4.42 23.60 9.64
N ASN A 75 -4.47 24.92 9.54
CA ASN A 75 -3.83 25.80 10.53
C ASN A 75 -4.61 25.94 11.85
N SER A 76 -5.76 25.28 12.00
CA SER A 76 -6.53 25.30 13.25
C SER A 76 -5.83 24.51 14.35
N MET A 77 -6.24 24.72 15.60
CA MET A 77 -5.78 23.91 16.73
C MET A 77 -6.01 22.41 16.49
N CYS A 78 -7.17 22.06 15.93
CA CYS A 78 -7.54 20.67 15.64
C CYS A 78 -6.66 20.10 14.51
N GLY A 79 -6.45 20.85 13.43
CA GLY A 79 -5.55 20.45 12.34
C GLY A 79 -4.11 20.23 12.81
N GLN A 80 -3.59 21.12 13.67
CA GLN A 80 -2.25 20.98 14.24
C GLN A 80 -2.09 19.70 15.08
N ILE A 81 -3.10 19.31 15.86
CA ILE A 81 -3.10 18.05 16.62
C ILE A 81 -3.20 16.84 15.67
N LEU A 82 -4.02 16.94 14.62
CA LEU A 82 -4.26 15.83 13.67
C LEU A 82 -3.08 15.57 12.72
N THR A 83 -2.31 16.59 12.39
CA THR A 83 -1.18 16.51 11.43
C THR A 83 -0.17 15.39 11.76
N PRO A 84 0.41 15.31 12.97
CA PRO A 84 1.34 14.23 13.30
C PRO A 84 0.68 12.85 13.34
N ILE A 85 -0.64 12.77 13.54
CA ILE A 85 -1.38 11.50 13.54
C ILE A 85 -1.54 10.98 12.11
N ILE A 86 -1.88 11.85 11.15
CA ILE A 86 -2.09 11.45 9.76
C ILE A 86 -0.75 11.26 9.04
N ASN A 87 0.25 12.11 9.31
CA ASN A 87 1.58 12.02 8.74
C ASN A 87 2.59 11.38 9.72
N ALA A 88 2.27 10.18 10.20
CA ALA A 88 3.04 9.50 11.24
C ALA A 88 4.52 9.32 10.89
N THR A 89 4.79 8.97 9.63
CA THR A 89 6.15 8.71 9.14
C THR A 89 7.04 9.95 9.28
N GLY A 90 6.52 11.13 8.92
CA GLY A 90 7.29 12.38 8.97
C GLY A 90 7.55 12.89 10.39
N TYR A 91 6.67 12.59 11.35
CA TYR A 91 6.74 13.15 12.71
C TYR A 91 7.32 12.17 13.73
N PHE A 92 6.87 10.91 13.69
CA PHE A 92 7.21 9.90 14.68
C PHE A 92 8.16 8.84 14.14
N ASN A 93 8.43 8.83 12.84
CA ASN A 93 9.19 7.77 12.17
C ASN A 93 8.59 6.39 12.46
N ILE A 94 7.26 6.30 12.37
CA ILE A 94 6.48 5.07 12.51
C ILE A 94 6.14 4.58 11.10
N ASP A 95 6.29 3.28 10.86
CA ASP A 95 5.87 2.69 9.60
C ASP A 95 4.33 2.68 9.51
N PRO A 96 3.74 3.33 8.49
CA PRO A 96 2.30 3.41 8.37
C PRO A 96 1.66 2.09 7.93
N TYR A 97 2.41 1.23 7.25
CA TYR A 97 1.94 -0.05 6.72
C TYR A 97 1.92 -1.12 7.81
N ASN A 98 2.82 -1.07 8.78
CA ASN A 98 2.79 -1.97 9.93
C ASN A 98 3.25 -1.25 11.19
N TYR A 99 2.29 -0.85 12.03
CA TYR A 99 2.54 0.00 13.19
C TYR A 99 3.56 -0.56 14.20
N TYR A 100 3.67 -1.88 14.31
CA TYR A 100 4.58 -2.54 15.24
C TYR A 100 5.91 -2.98 14.60
N GLU A 101 6.10 -2.67 13.32
CA GLU A 101 7.33 -2.98 12.61
C GLU A 101 8.24 -1.76 12.59
N ASP A 102 9.53 -2.00 12.78
CA ASP A 102 10.56 -1.00 12.60
C ASP A 102 11.18 -1.19 11.22
N CYS A 103 10.95 -0.24 10.32
CA CYS A 103 11.50 -0.33 8.99
C CYS A 103 12.99 0.10 8.95
N TYR A 104 13.92 -0.85 8.84
CA TYR A 104 15.36 -0.57 8.75
C TYR A 104 15.86 -0.54 7.31
N SER A 105 16.60 0.51 6.96
CA SER A 105 17.24 0.68 5.64
C SER A 105 18.67 0.11 5.56
N GLY A 106 19.17 -0.53 6.63
CA GLY A 106 20.52 -1.12 6.67
C GLY A 106 20.54 -2.48 7.37
N SER A 107 21.34 -3.41 6.83
CA SER A 107 21.49 -4.78 7.35
C SER A 107 22.58 -4.93 8.43
N HIS A 108 23.30 -3.84 8.78
CA HIS A 108 24.44 -3.90 9.69
C HIS A 108 24.47 -2.76 10.71
N ILE A 109 24.76 -3.12 11.96
CA ILE A 109 25.13 -2.16 13.01
C ILE A 109 26.49 -1.56 12.64
N THR A 110 26.54 -0.27 12.31
CA THR A 110 27.81 0.45 12.23
C THR A 110 28.01 1.23 13.53
N TYR A 111 29.02 0.81 14.30
CA TYR A 111 29.45 1.57 15.48
C TYR A 111 30.41 2.66 15.04
N LYS A 112 30.03 3.92 15.27
CA LYS A 112 30.94 5.06 15.14
C LYS A 112 31.25 5.58 16.54
N PHE A 113 32.51 5.53 16.94
CA PHE A 113 32.97 5.96 18.27
C PHE A 113 32.24 5.30 19.45
N GLY A 114 31.96 4.00 19.36
CA GLY A 114 31.37 3.22 20.47
C GLY A 114 29.88 3.50 20.72
N LYS A 115 29.19 4.23 19.84
CA LYS A 115 27.73 4.39 19.87
C LYS A 115 27.10 3.75 18.63
N PRO A 116 25.98 3.02 18.77
CA PRO A 116 25.22 2.55 17.62
C PRO A 116 24.74 3.78 16.82
N GLN A 117 24.96 3.77 15.51
CA GLN A 117 24.46 4.81 14.62
C GLN A 117 23.28 4.26 13.83
N ARG A 118 22.10 4.85 14.01
CA ARG A 118 20.95 4.65 13.12
C ARG A 118 21.28 5.35 11.79
N HIS A 119 21.99 4.67 10.91
CA HIS A 119 22.37 5.24 9.61
C HIS A 119 21.18 5.15 8.66
N TYR A 120 20.39 6.22 8.60
CA TYR A 120 19.44 6.44 7.50
C TYR A 120 20.26 6.82 6.25
N TYR A 121 20.75 5.82 5.52
CA TYR A 121 21.52 6.05 4.30
C TYR A 121 20.87 5.35 3.10
N GLN A 122 20.26 6.16 2.24
CA GLN A 122 19.75 5.81 0.89
C GLN A 122 20.83 5.35 -0.11
N LYS A 123 22.06 5.04 0.34
CA LYS A 123 23.17 4.68 -0.54
C LYS A 123 24.10 3.66 0.11
N TRP A 124 23.70 2.40 0.09
CA TRP A 124 24.66 1.30 -0.07
C TRP A 124 24.44 0.62 -1.43
N ARG A 125 25.01 1.27 -2.44
CA ARG A 125 25.31 0.65 -3.73
C ARG A 125 26.54 -0.23 -3.54
N GLN A 126 26.47 -1.45 -4.08
CA GLN A 126 27.62 -2.31 -4.40
C GLN A 126 28.35 -2.94 -3.21
N SER A 127 27.86 -4.09 -2.73
CA SER A 127 28.76 -5.23 -2.58
C SER A 127 28.23 -6.37 -3.44
N LYS A 128 29.12 -6.94 -4.25
CA LYS A 128 28.84 -8.11 -5.10
C LYS A 128 28.77 -9.40 -4.28
N ASP A 129 28.85 -9.30 -2.96
CA ASP A 129 29.12 -10.43 -2.07
C ASP A 129 27.88 -11.01 -1.40
N ALA A 130 26.69 -10.45 -1.63
CA ALA A 130 25.42 -10.98 -1.11
C ALA A 130 25.13 -12.44 -1.53
N ALA A 131 25.83 -12.96 -2.54
CA ALA A 131 25.74 -14.36 -2.97
C ALA A 131 26.56 -15.34 -2.10
N MET A 132 27.35 -14.86 -1.13
CA MET A 132 28.24 -15.70 -0.31
C MET A 132 28.18 -15.42 1.21
N VAL A 133 27.25 -14.60 1.68
CA VAL A 133 27.11 -14.29 3.11
C VAL A 133 26.12 -15.26 3.75
N ASN A 134 26.43 -15.75 4.96
CA ASN A 134 25.49 -16.57 5.74
C ASN A 134 24.22 -15.75 5.99
N THR A 135 23.03 -16.33 5.79
CA THR A 135 21.75 -15.65 6.06
C THR A 135 21.63 -15.19 7.52
N ALA A 136 22.36 -15.81 8.45
CA ALA A 136 22.46 -15.35 9.83
C ALA A 136 23.20 -14.00 9.97
N ASP A 137 24.13 -13.68 9.07
CA ASP A 137 24.84 -12.39 9.02
C ASP A 137 24.00 -11.29 8.36
N LEU A 138 22.87 -11.66 7.73
CA LEU A 138 21.86 -10.74 7.19
C LEU A 138 20.78 -10.38 8.23
N LEU A 139 20.82 -11.00 9.42
CA LEU A 139 19.93 -10.64 10.52
C LEU A 139 20.34 -9.29 11.09
N ASN A 140 19.47 -8.30 10.94
CA ASN A 140 19.70 -6.99 11.51
C ASN A 140 19.33 -7.01 12.99
N ARG A 141 20.36 -7.09 13.84
CA ARG A 141 20.24 -7.16 15.29
C ARG A 141 19.88 -5.82 15.96
N ASP A 142 19.84 -4.71 15.21
CA ASP A 142 19.26 -3.44 15.68
C ASP A 142 17.73 -3.44 15.58
N SER A 143 17.17 -4.45 14.91
CA SER A 143 15.72 -4.60 14.82
C SER A 143 15.07 -4.90 16.14
N THR A 144 14.02 -4.12 16.45
CA THR A 144 13.09 -4.45 17.54
C THR A 144 11.86 -5.20 17.03
N ASP A 145 11.71 -5.37 15.71
CA ASP A 145 10.66 -6.17 15.10
C ASP A 145 10.95 -7.68 15.14
N ASN A 146 9.90 -8.47 14.98
CA ASN A 146 9.95 -9.92 15.02
C ASN A 146 10.39 -10.57 13.69
N LEU A 147 10.76 -9.78 12.68
CA LEU A 147 11.34 -10.20 11.41
C LEU A 147 12.87 -10.13 11.44
N LEU A 148 13.48 -9.80 12.59
CA LEU A 148 14.93 -9.72 12.79
C LEU A 148 15.58 -8.74 11.78
N GLY A 149 14.84 -7.67 11.49
CA GLY A 149 15.24 -6.57 10.60
C GLY A 149 15.47 -6.99 9.16
N TYR A 150 14.63 -7.91 8.69
CA TYR A 150 14.38 -8.07 7.27
C TYR A 150 13.99 -6.69 6.67
N PRO A 151 14.60 -6.23 5.56
CA PRO A 151 14.20 -4.96 4.96
C PRO A 151 12.71 -4.97 4.63
N CYS A 152 12.00 -4.04 5.25
CA CYS A 152 10.55 -3.88 5.40
C CYS A 152 9.77 -4.46 4.22
N TYR A 153 10.08 -4.06 2.97
CA TYR A 153 9.32 -4.51 1.79
C TYR A 153 10.18 -4.91 0.59
N GLN A 154 11.51 -5.00 0.76
CA GLN A 154 12.48 -5.44 -0.26
C GLN A 154 12.44 -4.69 -1.62
N GLU A 155 11.86 -3.49 -1.69
CA GLU A 155 11.65 -2.73 -2.95
C GLU A 155 12.94 -2.61 -3.79
N ASP A 156 14.07 -2.28 -3.14
CA ASP A 156 15.38 -2.20 -3.79
C ASP A 156 15.84 -3.54 -4.39
N TYR A 157 15.59 -4.65 -3.70
CA TYR A 157 15.96 -5.98 -4.18
C TYR A 157 15.06 -6.43 -5.32
N VAL A 158 13.76 -6.14 -5.23
CA VAL A 158 12.78 -6.38 -6.30
C VAL A 158 13.20 -5.61 -7.54
N ALA A 159 13.47 -4.31 -7.41
CA ALA A 159 13.93 -3.49 -8.53
C ALA A 159 15.26 -3.99 -9.11
N LYS A 160 16.23 -4.37 -8.28
CA LYS A 160 17.50 -4.93 -8.75
C LYS A 160 17.31 -6.23 -9.52
N TYR A 161 16.44 -7.13 -9.06
CA TYR A 161 16.15 -8.40 -9.71
C TYR A 161 15.48 -8.20 -11.08
N PHE A 162 14.39 -7.44 -11.12
CA PHE A 162 13.61 -7.19 -12.34
C PHE A 162 14.34 -6.33 -13.38
N ASN A 163 15.39 -5.59 -12.98
CA ASN A 163 16.24 -4.84 -13.92
C ASN A 163 17.45 -5.62 -14.44
N THR A 164 17.60 -6.91 -14.10
CA THR A 164 18.65 -7.71 -14.74
C THR A 164 18.27 -8.09 -16.18
N PRO A 165 19.21 -8.06 -17.15
CA PRO A 165 18.91 -8.42 -18.52
C PRO A 165 18.28 -9.82 -18.66
N ALA A 166 18.80 -10.80 -17.92
CA ALA A 166 18.29 -12.17 -17.95
C ALA A 166 16.83 -12.27 -17.48
N VAL A 167 16.43 -11.55 -16.43
CA VAL A 167 15.04 -11.53 -15.96
C VAL A 167 14.18 -10.77 -16.97
N GLN A 168 14.62 -9.63 -17.48
CA GLN A 168 13.88 -8.89 -18.50
C GLN A 168 13.66 -9.71 -19.78
N ASP A 169 14.66 -10.46 -20.23
CA ASP A 169 14.54 -11.38 -21.37
C ASP A 169 13.53 -12.51 -21.06
N ALA A 170 13.58 -13.08 -19.85
CA ALA A 170 12.65 -14.13 -19.42
C ALA A 170 11.19 -13.66 -19.33
N TYR A 171 10.96 -12.38 -18.99
CA TYR A 171 9.64 -11.74 -18.99
C TYR A 171 9.28 -11.11 -20.35
N HIS A 172 10.13 -11.28 -21.38
CA HIS A 172 9.94 -10.74 -22.73
C HIS A 172 9.74 -9.21 -22.76
N ILE A 173 10.48 -8.47 -21.92
CA ILE A 173 10.44 -7.01 -21.91
C ILE A 173 10.95 -6.47 -23.24
N ASP A 174 10.18 -5.55 -23.83
CA ASP A 174 10.45 -4.96 -25.13
C ASP A 174 11.90 -4.41 -25.21
N PRO A 175 12.73 -4.87 -26.17
CA PRO A 175 14.05 -4.32 -26.40
C PRO A 175 14.08 -2.80 -26.57
N ALA A 176 13.05 -2.20 -27.19
CA ALA A 176 12.96 -0.75 -27.34
C ALA A 176 12.82 -0.03 -25.98
N TRP A 177 12.03 -0.59 -25.07
CA TRP A 177 11.88 -0.07 -23.70
C TRP A 177 13.21 -0.14 -22.94
N ARG A 178 13.96 -1.25 -23.09
CA ARG A 178 15.29 -1.42 -22.48
C ARG A 178 16.32 -0.45 -23.05
N ASN A 179 16.34 -0.30 -24.38
CA ASN A 179 17.27 0.60 -25.07
C ASN A 179 17.00 2.08 -24.76
N ALA A 180 15.78 2.43 -24.37
CA ALA A 180 15.43 3.76 -23.87
C ALA A 180 15.97 4.05 -22.46
N GLY A 181 16.63 3.08 -21.80
CA GLY A 181 17.21 3.24 -20.47
C GLY A 181 16.17 3.27 -19.33
N LEU A 182 14.94 2.81 -19.61
CA LEU A 182 13.88 2.72 -18.62
C LEU A 182 14.17 1.57 -17.64
N GLN A 183 13.70 1.72 -16.41
CA GLN A 183 13.92 0.76 -15.34
C GLN A 183 12.62 0.44 -14.64
N PHE A 184 12.51 -0.81 -14.20
CA PHE A 184 11.45 -1.25 -13.33
C PHE A 184 11.62 -0.54 -11.99
N GLY A 185 10.54 0.10 -11.53
CA GLY A 185 10.32 0.46 -10.15
C GLY A 185 8.99 -0.17 -9.72
N ASP A 186 8.91 -0.55 -8.45
CA ASP A 186 7.69 -0.99 -7.79
C ASP A 186 6.60 0.09 -7.83
N CYS A 187 7.00 1.37 -7.69
CA CYS A 187 6.14 2.54 -7.78
C CYS A 187 6.62 3.55 -8.84
N ASN A 188 5.69 4.15 -9.58
CA ASN A 188 5.97 5.29 -10.47
C ASN A 188 5.59 6.60 -9.79
N MET A 189 6.56 7.26 -9.16
CA MET A 189 6.33 8.49 -8.40
C MET A 189 5.86 9.67 -9.26
N ASN A 190 6.25 9.71 -10.55
CA ASN A 190 5.73 10.74 -11.45
C ASN A 190 4.24 10.53 -11.71
N LEU A 191 3.80 9.29 -11.90
CA LEU A 191 2.37 8.99 -12.01
C LEU A 191 1.65 9.37 -10.71
N TYR A 192 2.17 8.94 -9.56
CA TYR A 192 1.61 9.25 -8.24
C TYR A 192 1.41 10.76 -8.02
N ASN A 193 2.48 11.56 -8.20
CA ASN A 193 2.46 13.00 -7.96
C ASN A 193 1.50 13.76 -8.88
N ASN A 194 1.24 13.22 -10.08
CA ASN A 194 0.34 13.83 -11.06
C ASN A 194 -1.08 13.27 -10.99
N TYR A 195 -1.30 12.17 -10.25
CA TYR A 195 -2.62 11.58 -10.12
C TYR A 195 -3.51 12.43 -9.21
N LYS A 196 -4.77 12.57 -9.59
CA LYS A 196 -5.81 13.25 -8.80
C LYS A 196 -6.92 12.23 -8.55
N LEU A 197 -7.21 11.97 -7.28
CA LEU A 197 -8.25 11.02 -6.92
C LEU A 197 -9.60 11.51 -7.46
N THR A 198 -10.26 10.63 -8.20
CA THR A 198 -11.57 10.88 -8.83
C THR A 198 -12.72 10.35 -8.00
N TYR A 199 -12.48 9.29 -7.21
CA TYR A 199 -13.48 8.61 -6.41
C TYR A 199 -12.91 8.39 -5.00
N ASP A 200 -13.44 9.12 -4.03
CA ASP A 200 -13.08 9.03 -2.61
C ASP A 200 -14.02 8.12 -1.81
N ASP A 201 -15.10 7.64 -2.45
CA ASP A 201 -16.08 6.72 -1.90
C ASP A 201 -16.45 5.64 -2.92
N MET A 202 -16.22 4.37 -2.56
CA MET A 202 -16.53 3.21 -3.40
C MET A 202 -18.00 2.77 -3.28
N SER A 203 -18.82 3.37 -2.42
CA SER A 203 -20.23 2.99 -2.24
C SER A 203 -21.01 2.89 -3.56
N PRO A 204 -20.90 3.85 -4.51
CA PRO A 204 -21.61 3.76 -5.80
C PRO A 204 -21.24 2.52 -6.62
N TYR A 205 -20.01 2.03 -6.50
CA TYR A 205 -19.55 0.83 -7.20
C TYR A 205 -20.10 -0.44 -6.56
N PHE A 206 -20.18 -0.48 -5.23
CA PHE A 206 -20.90 -1.55 -4.53
C PHE A 206 -22.38 -1.56 -4.91
N ASP A 207 -23.03 -0.40 -5.03
CA ASP A 207 -24.41 -0.30 -5.49
C ASP A 207 -24.59 -0.88 -6.90
N ILE A 208 -23.68 -0.54 -7.82
CA ILE A 208 -23.68 -1.07 -9.18
C ILE A 208 -23.47 -2.59 -9.18
N MET A 209 -22.52 -3.11 -8.39
CA MET A 209 -22.27 -4.55 -8.31
C MET A 209 -23.48 -5.30 -7.74
N ILE A 210 -24.02 -4.85 -6.61
CA ILE A 210 -25.16 -5.48 -5.93
C ILE A 210 -26.40 -5.49 -6.82
N LYS A 211 -26.63 -4.42 -7.58
CA LYS A 211 -27.77 -4.29 -8.49
C LYS A 211 -27.65 -5.17 -9.74
N ASN A 212 -26.46 -5.29 -10.31
CA ASN A 212 -26.29 -5.85 -11.66
C ASN A 212 -25.67 -7.25 -11.70
N MET A 213 -25.05 -7.71 -10.61
CA MET A 213 -24.38 -9.00 -10.58
C MET A 213 -25.21 -10.05 -9.82
N SER A 214 -25.29 -11.25 -10.38
CA SER A 214 -25.89 -12.41 -9.72
C SER A 214 -24.82 -13.22 -9.01
N SER A 215 -24.99 -13.52 -7.72
CA SER A 215 -24.17 -14.48 -6.97
C SER A 215 -22.67 -14.15 -6.90
N VAL A 216 -22.33 -12.93 -6.49
CA VAL A 216 -20.94 -12.52 -6.24
C VAL A 216 -20.60 -12.63 -4.75
N ARG A 217 -19.40 -13.12 -4.47
CA ARG A 217 -18.82 -13.17 -3.12
C ARG A 217 -17.70 -12.14 -3.02
N ILE A 218 -17.75 -11.29 -2.01
CA ILE A 218 -16.70 -10.31 -1.74
C ILE A 218 -16.03 -10.68 -0.42
N LEU A 219 -14.70 -10.71 -0.42
CA LEU A 219 -13.88 -10.76 0.77
C LEU A 219 -13.18 -9.42 0.93
N VAL A 220 -13.47 -8.72 2.02
CA VAL A 220 -12.66 -7.58 2.49
C VAL A 220 -11.84 -8.08 3.66
N TYR A 221 -10.52 -8.01 3.56
CA TYR A 221 -9.62 -8.45 4.62
C TYR A 221 -8.61 -7.35 4.96
N ASN A 222 -8.33 -7.16 6.23
CA ASN A 222 -7.40 -6.15 6.70
C ASN A 222 -6.41 -6.75 7.68
N GLY A 223 -5.13 -6.42 7.53
CA GLY A 223 -4.21 -6.48 8.65
C GLY A 223 -4.66 -5.51 9.75
N ASP A 224 -4.75 -5.97 11.00
CA ASP A 224 -5.31 -5.16 12.10
C ASP A 224 -4.32 -4.13 12.68
N VAL A 225 -3.08 -4.09 12.16
CA VAL A 225 -2.04 -3.13 12.56
C VAL A 225 -1.61 -2.19 11.43
N ASP A 226 -2.32 -2.23 10.29
CA ASP A 226 -2.20 -1.24 9.22
C ASP A 226 -2.85 0.09 9.60
N THR A 227 -2.16 1.19 9.33
CA THR A 227 -2.67 2.55 9.57
C THR A 227 -2.96 3.33 8.29
N VAL A 228 -2.61 2.80 7.11
CA VAL A 228 -2.98 3.38 5.81
C VAL A 228 -4.45 3.07 5.49
N CYS A 229 -4.80 1.78 5.44
CA CYS A 229 -6.15 1.30 5.16
C CYS A 229 -6.65 0.41 6.31
N ASN A 230 -6.83 1.06 7.47
CA ASN A 230 -7.09 0.38 8.73
C ASN A 230 -8.41 -0.41 8.73
N PHE A 231 -8.42 -1.51 9.48
CA PHE A 231 -9.55 -2.44 9.53
C PHE A 231 -10.88 -1.83 10.02
N LEU A 232 -10.84 -0.77 10.83
CA LEU A 232 -12.04 -0.14 11.36
C LEU A 232 -12.77 0.65 10.27
N GLY A 233 -12.03 1.38 9.43
CA GLY A 233 -12.61 2.14 8.32
C GLY A 233 -13.31 1.24 7.31
N ASP A 234 -12.64 0.16 6.90
CA ASP A 234 -13.19 -0.82 5.95
C ASP A 234 -14.37 -1.59 6.53
N ALA A 235 -14.31 -1.98 7.82
CA ALA A 235 -15.45 -2.60 8.49
C ALA A 235 -16.66 -1.66 8.59
N LYS A 236 -16.44 -0.38 8.91
CA LYS A 236 -17.51 0.64 8.93
C LYS A 236 -18.10 0.85 7.53
N PHE A 237 -17.27 0.85 6.50
CA PHE A 237 -17.71 0.98 5.10
C PHE A 237 -18.63 -0.17 4.71
N ILE A 238 -18.21 -1.43 4.92
CA ILE A 238 -19.04 -2.59 4.58
C ILE A 238 -20.31 -2.67 5.44
N ASP A 239 -20.25 -2.27 6.71
CA ASP A 239 -21.44 -2.19 7.56
C ASP A 239 -22.46 -1.17 6.99
N GLY A 240 -21.99 -0.03 6.47
CA GLY A 240 -22.83 0.94 5.77
C GLY A 240 -23.44 0.38 4.49
N VAL A 241 -22.65 -0.27 3.64
CA VAL A 241 -23.13 -0.96 2.43
C VAL A 241 -24.20 -1.98 2.79
N ALA A 242 -23.95 -2.84 3.79
CA ALA A 242 -24.88 -3.86 4.22
C ALA A 242 -26.21 -3.26 4.68
N LYS A 243 -26.18 -2.21 5.51
CA LYS A 243 -27.38 -1.52 5.98
C LYS A 243 -28.18 -0.89 4.84
N ASN A 244 -27.51 -0.21 3.91
CA ASN A 244 -28.16 0.48 2.79
C ASN A 244 -28.87 -0.48 1.83
N HIS A 245 -28.39 -1.73 1.74
CA HIS A 245 -28.97 -2.77 0.87
C HIS A 245 -29.80 -3.81 1.63
N GLY A 246 -30.07 -3.60 2.92
CA GLY A 246 -30.88 -4.51 3.73
C GLY A 246 -30.27 -5.90 3.89
N PHE A 247 -28.94 -6.01 3.88
CA PHE A 247 -28.24 -7.26 4.12
C PHE A 247 -28.33 -7.65 5.58
N THR A 248 -28.38 -8.95 5.84
CA THR A 248 -28.40 -9.52 7.19
C THR A 248 -27.04 -10.06 7.58
N VAL A 249 -26.71 -10.02 8.86
CA VAL A 249 -25.54 -10.71 9.41
C VAL A 249 -25.85 -12.21 9.47
N ASP A 250 -25.34 -12.97 8.50
CA ASP A 250 -25.50 -14.44 8.42
C ASP A 250 -24.58 -15.14 9.42
N ILE A 251 -23.35 -14.66 9.56
CA ILE A 251 -22.41 -15.13 10.58
C ILE A 251 -21.98 -13.94 11.43
N PRO A 252 -22.37 -13.88 12.72
CA PRO A 252 -21.90 -12.87 13.65
C PRO A 252 -20.37 -12.88 13.77
N ARG A 253 -19.79 -11.73 14.13
CA ARG A 253 -18.33 -11.62 14.34
C ARG A 253 -17.81 -12.76 15.23
N LYS A 254 -16.96 -13.61 14.67
CA LYS A 254 -16.33 -14.73 15.37
C LYS A 254 -14.84 -14.80 15.04
N ARG A 255 -14.07 -15.42 15.93
CA ARG A 255 -12.67 -15.73 15.68
C ARG A 255 -12.54 -16.79 14.57
N TRP A 256 -11.47 -16.71 13.79
CA TRP A 256 -11.03 -17.79 12.91
C TRP A 256 -9.62 -18.24 13.29
N TRP A 257 -9.31 -19.49 12.96
CA TRP A 257 -8.11 -20.17 13.45
C TRP A 257 -7.16 -20.50 12.30
N PHE A 258 -5.86 -20.30 12.54
CA PHE A 258 -4.80 -20.90 11.74
C PHE A 258 -4.04 -21.85 12.66
N ARG A 259 -4.21 -23.16 12.41
CA ARG A 259 -3.79 -24.21 13.36
C ARG A 259 -4.41 -23.93 14.73
N ASP A 260 -3.63 -23.96 15.80
CA ASP A 260 -4.11 -23.74 17.17
C ASP A 260 -4.06 -22.26 17.62
N ASN A 261 -3.85 -21.33 16.69
CA ASN A 261 -3.74 -19.90 17.00
C ASN A 261 -4.88 -19.11 16.37
N VAL A 262 -5.39 -18.11 17.09
CA VAL A 262 -6.35 -17.16 16.54
C VAL A 262 -5.65 -16.38 15.43
N ALA A 263 -6.15 -16.51 14.21
CA ALA A 263 -5.62 -15.82 13.05
C ALA A 263 -6.30 -14.46 12.81
N GLY A 264 -7.44 -14.23 13.45
CA GLY A 264 -8.15 -12.96 13.46
C GLY A 264 -9.64 -13.17 13.70
N PHE A 265 -10.46 -12.24 13.21
CA PHE A 265 -11.92 -12.28 13.34
C PHE A 265 -12.59 -12.07 12.01
N PHE A 266 -13.78 -12.66 11.83
CA PHE A 266 -14.59 -12.43 10.64
C PHE A 266 -16.07 -12.31 10.94
N GLN A 267 -16.76 -11.59 10.06
CA GLN A 267 -18.21 -11.45 10.03
C GLN A 267 -18.69 -11.61 8.59
N ARG A 268 -19.87 -12.20 8.42
CA ARG A 268 -20.50 -12.38 7.10
C ARG A 268 -21.80 -11.61 7.02
N TYR A 269 -21.93 -10.83 5.95
CA TYR A 269 -23.18 -10.24 5.50
C TYR A 269 -23.71 -11.03 4.31
N SER A 270 -25.03 -11.18 4.22
CA SER A 270 -25.70 -11.81 3.08
C SER A 270 -26.96 -11.04 2.71
N GLY A 271 -27.23 -10.97 1.41
CA GLY A 271 -28.33 -10.18 0.86
C GLY A 271 -29.00 -10.85 -0.33
N GLY A 272 -29.90 -10.09 -0.98
CA GLY A 272 -30.57 -10.53 -2.21
C GLY A 272 -29.58 -10.97 -3.30
N ASN A 273 -30.04 -11.82 -4.22
CA ASN A 273 -29.25 -12.36 -5.34
C ASN A 273 -28.04 -13.22 -4.93
N ASN A 274 -28.08 -13.86 -3.76
CA ASN A 274 -26.96 -14.63 -3.17
C ASN A 274 -25.67 -13.82 -3.03
N PHE A 275 -25.79 -12.51 -2.81
CA PHE A 275 -24.66 -11.64 -2.57
C PHE A 275 -24.11 -11.88 -1.15
N GLN A 276 -22.81 -12.07 -1.03
CA GLN A 276 -22.14 -12.33 0.25
C GLN A 276 -20.94 -11.42 0.39
N ILE A 277 -20.79 -10.79 1.55
CA ILE A 277 -19.60 -10.02 1.90
C ILE A 277 -19.03 -10.56 3.21
N ASP A 278 -17.81 -11.06 3.16
CA ASP A 278 -17.04 -11.41 4.34
C ASP A 278 -16.08 -10.27 4.68
N VAL A 279 -16.10 -9.83 5.95
CA VAL A 279 -15.16 -8.83 6.48
C VAL A 279 -14.26 -9.53 7.47
N LEU A 280 -12.95 -9.56 7.19
CA LEU A 280 -11.93 -10.25 7.97
C LEU A 280 -10.87 -9.31 8.53
N THR A 281 -10.40 -9.61 9.74
CA THR A 281 -9.09 -9.15 10.20
C THR A 281 -8.09 -10.31 10.17
N VAL A 282 -6.82 -9.98 9.90
CA VAL A 282 -5.68 -10.89 10.03
C VAL A 282 -4.77 -10.35 11.14
N LYS A 283 -4.73 -11.08 12.26
CA LYS A 283 -4.18 -10.63 13.52
C LYS A 283 -2.67 -10.46 13.47
N GLY A 284 -2.21 -9.23 13.69
CA GLY A 284 -0.82 -8.81 13.69
C GLY A 284 -0.23 -8.74 12.29
N ALA A 285 -1.05 -8.58 11.24
CA ALA A 285 -0.60 -8.19 9.91
C ALA A 285 -0.78 -6.68 9.72
N GLY A 286 0.12 -6.07 8.95
CA GLY A 286 0.01 -4.72 8.41
C GLY A 286 -0.68 -4.70 7.05
N HIS A 287 -0.26 -3.76 6.20
CA HIS A 287 -0.87 -3.47 4.89
C HIS A 287 -0.65 -4.61 3.89
N MET A 288 0.55 -5.21 3.91
CA MET A 288 0.91 -6.35 3.07
C MET A 288 0.65 -7.67 3.79
N VAL A 289 -0.62 -7.96 4.06
CA VAL A 289 -1.06 -9.14 4.83
C VAL A 289 -0.37 -10.47 4.42
N PRO A 290 -0.20 -10.79 3.12
CA PRO A 290 0.51 -12.02 2.73
C PRO A 290 2.00 -12.02 3.07
N MET A 291 2.65 -10.86 3.15
CA MET A 291 4.03 -10.73 3.59
C MET A 291 4.15 -10.96 5.09
N ASP A 292 3.29 -10.30 5.88
CA ASP A 292 3.38 -10.34 7.35
C ASP A 292 2.88 -11.66 7.93
N ARG A 293 1.85 -12.25 7.30
CA ARG A 293 1.15 -13.46 7.76
C ARG A 293 0.90 -14.43 6.59
N PRO A 294 1.96 -15.00 5.98
CA PRO A 294 1.82 -15.82 4.77
C PRO A 294 0.94 -17.07 4.97
N GLY A 295 1.14 -17.79 6.07
CA GLY A 295 0.35 -18.99 6.39
C GLY A 295 -1.15 -18.71 6.53
N PRO A 296 -1.55 -17.82 7.48
CA PRO A 296 -2.94 -17.38 7.61
C PRO A 296 -3.53 -16.82 6.31
N SER A 297 -2.77 -16.02 5.55
CA SER A 297 -3.23 -15.44 4.28
C SER A 297 -3.52 -16.49 3.22
N MET A 298 -2.63 -17.49 3.08
CA MET A 298 -2.86 -18.59 2.15
C MET A 298 -4.12 -19.38 2.52
N GLN A 299 -4.33 -19.66 3.80
CA GLN A 299 -5.56 -20.32 4.26
C GLN A 299 -6.81 -19.50 3.98
N MET A 300 -6.76 -18.19 4.27
CA MET A 300 -7.87 -17.28 4.03
C MET A 300 -8.26 -17.24 2.54
N ILE A 301 -7.29 -17.00 1.66
CA ILE A 301 -7.53 -16.91 0.22
C ILE A 301 -7.96 -18.26 -0.36
N SER A 302 -7.34 -19.37 0.06
CA SER A 302 -7.72 -20.71 -0.41
C SER A 302 -9.14 -21.06 0.00
N ASN A 303 -9.54 -20.76 1.24
CA ASN A 303 -10.92 -20.95 1.71
C ASN A 303 -11.90 -20.09 0.91
N PHE A 304 -11.59 -18.81 0.67
CA PHE A 304 -12.43 -17.92 -0.12
C PHE A 304 -12.63 -18.44 -1.55
N ILE A 305 -11.56 -18.88 -2.21
CA ILE A 305 -11.61 -19.36 -3.60
C ILE A 305 -12.32 -20.71 -3.71
N LEU A 306 -11.99 -21.67 -2.83
CA LEU A 306 -12.29 -23.09 -3.03
C LEU A 306 -13.51 -23.60 -2.24
N ALA A 307 -13.93 -22.91 -1.18
CA ALA A 307 -15.20 -23.24 -0.50
C ALA A 307 -16.35 -22.42 -1.08
N ASP A 308 -17.52 -23.02 -1.29
CA ASP A 308 -18.73 -22.26 -1.65
C ASP A 308 -19.16 -21.31 -0.52
N LYS A 309 -19.09 -21.79 0.73
CA LYS A 309 -19.37 -21.03 1.96
C LYS A 309 -18.17 -21.16 2.90
N PRO A 310 -17.17 -20.27 2.81
CA PRO A 310 -15.94 -20.43 3.58
C PRO A 310 -16.21 -20.31 5.08
N ASP A 311 -15.74 -21.27 5.86
CA ASP A 311 -15.34 -21.04 7.25
C ASP A 311 -13.81 -20.99 7.25
N TYR A 312 -13.29 -19.81 7.59
CA TYR A 312 -11.89 -19.50 7.48
C TYR A 312 -10.99 -20.31 8.42
N SER A 313 -11.56 -21.11 9.34
CA SER A 313 -10.80 -21.95 10.27
C SER A 313 -10.38 -23.30 9.69
N TYR A 314 -10.92 -23.71 8.54
CA TYR A 314 -10.53 -24.97 7.91
C TYR A 314 -9.24 -24.82 7.10
N SER A 315 -8.33 -25.78 7.22
CA SER A 315 -7.05 -25.81 6.50
C SER A 315 -7.04 -26.75 5.29
N GLN A 316 -8.19 -27.32 4.91
CA GLN A 316 -8.29 -28.40 3.93
C GLN A 316 -7.74 -28.06 2.52
N PHE A 317 -7.63 -26.77 2.20
CA PHE A 317 -7.14 -26.30 0.91
C PHE A 317 -5.69 -25.80 0.94
N VAL A 318 -5.01 -25.91 2.07
CA VAL A 318 -3.61 -25.50 2.22
C VAL A 318 -2.77 -26.75 2.37
N ASP A 319 -1.89 -27.00 1.41
CA ASP A 319 -0.79 -27.94 1.59
C ASP A 319 0.45 -27.19 2.11
N PRO A 320 0.77 -27.24 3.42
CA PRO A 320 1.95 -26.59 3.96
C PRO A 320 3.26 -27.28 3.53
N THR A 321 3.18 -28.40 2.81
CA THR A 321 4.30 -29.20 2.32
C THR A 321 4.44 -29.19 0.80
N ALA A 322 3.68 -28.32 0.11
CA ALA A 322 3.70 -28.22 -1.34
C ALA A 322 5.14 -28.02 -1.83
N LYS A 323 5.60 -28.94 -2.67
CA LYS A 323 6.93 -28.85 -3.29
C LYS A 323 6.85 -27.95 -4.51
N PRO A 324 7.84 -27.07 -4.75
CA PRO A 324 7.92 -26.32 -6.00
C PRO A 324 7.83 -27.29 -7.18
N ALA A 325 7.03 -26.92 -8.19
CA ALA A 325 7.01 -27.67 -9.44
C ALA A 325 8.43 -27.74 -10.01
N PRO A 326 8.81 -28.85 -10.67
CA PRO A 326 10.08 -28.92 -11.39
C PRO A 326 10.18 -27.74 -12.37
N LEU A 327 11.37 -27.17 -12.50
CA LEU A 327 11.62 -26.20 -13.56
C LEU A 327 11.21 -26.84 -14.89
N LEU A 328 10.43 -26.11 -15.69
CA LEU A 328 10.10 -26.56 -17.04
C LEU A 328 11.42 -26.86 -17.75
N SER A 329 11.56 -28.08 -18.29
CA SER A 329 12.69 -28.39 -19.16
C SER A 329 12.75 -27.32 -20.23
N GLN A 330 13.90 -26.68 -20.44
CA GLN A 330 14.09 -25.75 -21.56
C GLN A 330 13.66 -26.49 -22.83
N SER A 331 12.42 -26.25 -23.28
CA SER A 331 11.94 -26.77 -24.55
C SER A 331 12.90 -26.20 -25.58
N GLY A 332 13.53 -27.07 -26.37
CA GLY A 332 14.62 -26.75 -27.29
C GLY A 332 14.27 -25.75 -28.38
N GLY A 333 13.99 -24.51 -27.98
CA GLY A 333 13.99 -23.36 -28.84
C GLY A 333 15.41 -23.19 -29.33
N THR A 334 15.63 -23.51 -30.59
CA THR A 334 16.82 -23.13 -31.34
C THR A 334 17.20 -21.71 -30.97
N SER A 335 18.35 -21.55 -30.31
CA SER A 335 18.99 -20.27 -30.08
C SER A 335 19.07 -19.53 -31.40
N MET A 336 18.25 -18.49 -31.58
CA MET A 336 18.45 -17.48 -32.63
C MET A 336 19.45 -16.40 -32.18
N VAL A 337 20.30 -16.70 -31.20
CA VAL A 337 21.49 -15.91 -30.92
C VAL A 337 22.68 -16.63 -31.58
N PRO A 338 23.29 -16.07 -32.64
CA PRO A 338 24.53 -16.64 -33.17
C PRO A 338 25.62 -16.51 -32.09
N PRO A 339 26.48 -17.52 -31.90
CA PRO A 339 27.56 -17.43 -30.96
C PRO A 339 28.51 -16.32 -31.41
N VAL A 340 28.68 -15.30 -30.58
CA VAL A 340 29.76 -14.32 -30.76
C VAL A 340 31.07 -15.07 -30.59
N SER A 341 31.76 -15.35 -31.70
CA SER A 341 33.12 -15.86 -31.67
C SER A 341 34.04 -14.78 -31.09
N SER A 342 34.45 -14.94 -29.83
CA SER A 342 35.52 -14.12 -29.26
C SER A 342 36.86 -14.62 -29.83
N THR A 343 37.24 -14.11 -30.99
CA THR A 343 38.59 -14.28 -31.53
C THR A 343 39.52 -13.44 -30.67
N THR A 344 40.34 -14.10 -29.85
CA THR A 344 41.42 -13.49 -29.08
C THR A 344 42.54 -13.09 -30.03
N THR A 345 42.51 -11.86 -30.56
CA THR A 345 43.70 -11.22 -31.12
C THR A 345 44.41 -10.42 -30.03
N LYS A 346 45.55 -10.95 -29.56
CA LYS A 346 46.58 -10.19 -28.83
C LYS A 346 47.07 -9.05 -29.72
N GLY A 347 46.56 -7.85 -29.50
CA GLY A 347 47.09 -6.60 -30.04
C GLY A 347 47.57 -5.72 -28.89
N SER A 348 48.88 -5.69 -28.68
CA SER A 348 49.54 -4.79 -27.72
C SER A 348 49.46 -3.36 -28.26
N ALA A 349 48.77 -2.45 -27.56
CA ALA A 349 48.86 -1.02 -27.80
C ALA A 349 48.94 -0.28 -26.48
N ASN A 350 50.15 0.18 -26.16
CA ASN A 350 50.46 1.17 -25.14
C ASN A 350 49.73 2.48 -25.46
N ILE A 351 48.90 2.97 -24.54
CA ILE A 351 48.51 4.39 -24.48
C ILE A 351 48.51 4.84 -23.02
N SER A 352 49.39 5.80 -22.72
CA SER A 352 49.57 6.48 -21.43
C SER A 352 48.36 7.33 -21.02
N PRO A 353 48.16 7.62 -19.72
CA PRO A 353 46.98 8.31 -19.23
C PRO A 353 47.05 9.83 -19.48
N VAL A 354 45.96 10.40 -20.01
CA VAL A 354 45.76 11.84 -20.11
C VAL A 354 44.78 12.28 -19.02
N SER A 355 45.25 13.20 -18.18
CA SER A 355 44.51 13.96 -17.18
C SER A 355 43.48 14.88 -17.81
N GLY A 356 42.23 14.84 -17.34
CA GLY A 356 41.15 15.74 -17.77
C GLY A 356 40.12 15.99 -16.64
N SER A 357 40.15 17.22 -16.15
CA SER A 357 39.26 17.95 -15.22
C SER A 357 37.78 17.55 -15.07
N SER A 358 37.33 17.54 -13.81
CA SER A 358 35.94 17.58 -13.32
C SER A 358 35.10 18.76 -13.83
N PRO A 359 33.76 18.62 -13.86
CA PRO A 359 32.85 19.73 -13.63
C PRO A 359 32.10 19.63 -12.30
N SER A 360 32.28 20.72 -11.53
CA SER A 360 31.46 21.35 -10.50
C SER A 360 30.08 20.77 -10.14
N SER A 361 29.89 20.58 -8.83
CA SER A 361 28.65 20.34 -8.10
C SER A 361 27.77 21.60 -7.97
N THR A 362 26.48 21.49 -8.26
CA THR A 362 25.46 22.47 -7.85
C THR A 362 24.46 21.80 -6.88
N THR A 363 24.50 22.27 -5.63
CA THR A 363 23.56 21.98 -4.54
C THR A 363 22.19 22.63 -4.79
N PRO A 364 21.06 21.96 -4.49
CA PRO A 364 19.78 22.62 -4.25
C PRO A 364 19.70 23.19 -2.82
N PRO A 365 18.98 24.30 -2.60
CA PRO A 365 19.03 25.07 -1.35
C PRO A 365 18.20 24.48 -0.21
N ASN A 366 18.73 24.66 1.00
CA ASN A 366 18.05 24.44 2.27
C ASN A 366 16.76 25.27 2.39
N THR A 367 15.65 24.64 2.77
CA THR A 367 14.47 25.33 3.30
C THR A 367 14.67 25.61 4.81
N PRO A 368 14.41 26.84 5.29
CA PRO A 368 14.63 27.19 6.69
C PRO A 368 13.53 26.65 7.62
N VAL A 369 13.98 26.17 8.78
CA VAL A 369 13.17 25.91 9.98
C VAL A 369 12.56 27.22 10.47
N ALA A 370 11.24 27.27 10.63
CA ALA A 370 10.52 28.46 11.12
C ALA A 370 10.46 28.48 12.65
N THR A 371 11.02 29.55 13.21
CA THR A 371 10.84 30.02 14.60
C THR A 371 9.64 30.97 14.71
N VAL A 372 8.82 30.80 15.74
CA VAL A 372 7.76 31.71 16.24
C VAL A 372 8.25 32.22 17.63
N PRO A 373 7.92 33.42 18.19
CA PRO A 373 6.79 34.35 17.94
C PRO A 373 7.13 35.87 17.87
N ASN A 374 6.16 36.69 17.43
CA ASN A 374 5.53 37.76 18.25
C ASN A 374 4.41 38.52 17.51
N THR A 375 3.27 38.65 18.19
CA THR A 375 2.07 39.48 17.93
C THR A 375 2.35 40.99 18.00
N PRO A 376 1.57 41.86 17.30
CA PRO A 376 0.29 42.36 17.86
C PRO A 376 -0.87 42.61 16.85
N SER A 377 -2.10 42.54 17.39
CA SER A 377 -3.43 42.91 16.84
C SER A 377 -3.64 44.44 16.70
N PRO A 378 -4.85 44.95 16.38
CA PRO A 378 -5.78 44.64 15.26
C PRO A 378 -6.26 45.91 14.51
N THR A 379 -6.78 45.77 13.28
CA THR A 379 -7.68 46.78 12.71
C THR A 379 -8.83 46.16 11.91
N THR A 380 -10.04 46.56 12.29
CA THR A 380 -11.36 46.30 11.73
C THR A 380 -11.54 46.84 10.30
N MET A 381 -12.33 46.15 9.46
CA MET A 381 -13.42 46.77 8.67
C MET A 381 -14.40 45.73 8.05
N ASN A 382 -15.68 46.03 8.23
CA ASN A 382 -16.89 45.57 7.53
C ASN A 382 -16.76 45.67 5.98
N THR A 383 -17.51 45.04 5.07
CA THR A 383 -18.95 44.72 4.99
C THR A 383 -19.26 43.97 3.67
N THR A 384 -20.44 43.33 3.64
CA THR A 384 -21.38 43.11 2.51
C THR A 384 -21.27 41.94 1.51
N ILE A 385 -22.49 41.42 1.30
CA ILE A 385 -23.01 40.28 0.56
C ILE A 385 -23.11 40.57 -0.95
N GLY A 386 -22.94 39.55 -1.79
CA GLY A 386 -23.29 39.58 -3.21
C GLY A 386 -23.45 38.18 -3.81
N ASN A 387 -24.69 37.82 -4.13
CA ASN A 387 -25.11 36.62 -4.86
C ASN A 387 -24.72 36.66 -6.35
N SER A 388 -24.55 35.48 -6.95
CA SER A 388 -25.12 35.05 -8.25
C SER A 388 -24.12 34.52 -9.30
N SER A 389 -24.48 33.35 -9.86
CA SER A 389 -24.29 32.86 -11.25
C SER A 389 -22.86 32.55 -11.72
N THR A 390 -22.52 31.52 -12.51
CA THR A 390 -23.25 30.68 -13.48
C THR A 390 -22.40 29.43 -13.78
N ILE A 391 -23.04 28.31 -14.14
CA ILE A 391 -22.42 27.07 -14.65
C ILE A 391 -22.16 27.20 -16.16
N PRO A 392 -20.99 26.80 -16.70
CA PRO A 392 -20.83 26.51 -18.11
C PRO A 392 -20.62 25.00 -18.36
N THR A 393 -21.50 24.45 -19.20
CA THR A 393 -21.40 23.15 -19.87
C THR A 393 -20.27 23.15 -20.90
N PRO A 394 -19.44 22.08 -21.02
CA PRO A 394 -18.56 21.92 -22.18
C PRO A 394 -19.16 21.03 -23.26
N SER A 395 -18.96 21.48 -24.49
CA SER A 395 -19.32 20.87 -25.76
C SER A 395 -18.43 19.66 -26.11
N THR A 396 -19.07 18.73 -26.83
CA THR A 396 -18.49 17.53 -27.43
C THR A 396 -17.55 17.86 -28.59
N THR A 397 -16.33 17.31 -28.56
CA THR A 397 -15.57 17.01 -29.79
C THR A 397 -14.92 15.64 -29.66
N THR A 398 -15.36 14.71 -30.49
CA THR A 398 -14.88 13.33 -30.62
C THR A 398 -13.54 13.27 -31.34
N THR A 399 -12.54 12.63 -30.73
CA THR A 399 -11.46 11.96 -31.45
C THR A 399 -11.20 10.58 -30.83
N SER A 400 -11.27 9.58 -31.70
CA SER A 400 -11.14 8.15 -31.40
C SER A 400 -9.67 7.78 -31.20
N GLY A 401 -9.33 7.33 -29.99
CA GLY A 401 -8.05 6.70 -29.68
C GLY A 401 -8.21 5.88 -28.41
N THR A 402 -8.60 4.60 -28.54
CA THR A 402 -8.79 3.71 -27.39
C THR A 402 -7.42 3.27 -26.84
N GLN A 403 -6.81 4.08 -25.96
CA GLN A 403 -5.79 3.59 -25.05
C GLN A 403 -6.47 2.93 -23.86
N LYS A 404 -6.33 1.60 -23.77
CA LYS A 404 -6.68 0.86 -22.56
C LYS A 404 -5.61 1.17 -21.50
N ILE A 405 -5.93 2.09 -20.61
CA ILE A 405 -5.14 2.35 -19.40
C ILE A 405 -5.56 1.29 -18.38
N ILE A 406 -4.64 0.37 -18.05
CA ILE A 406 -4.80 -0.57 -16.93
C ILE A 406 -4.20 0.12 -15.71
N PHE A 407 -5.04 0.44 -14.73
CA PHE A 407 -4.59 0.87 -13.41
C PHE A 407 -4.25 -0.36 -12.58
N SER A 408 -3.06 -0.40 -12.00
CA SER A 408 -2.70 -1.33 -10.94
C SER A 408 -2.69 -0.53 -9.63
N PHE A 409 -3.80 -0.55 -8.91
CA PHE A 409 -3.71 -0.65 -7.45
C PHE A 409 -3.34 -2.10 -7.15
N SER A 410 -2.69 -2.39 -6.04
CA SER A 410 -2.38 -3.77 -5.60
C SER A 410 -3.67 -4.54 -5.29
N VAL A 411 -4.43 -4.84 -6.34
CA VAL A 411 -5.50 -5.83 -6.39
C VAL A 411 -4.81 -7.07 -6.96
N PHE A 412 -4.61 -8.09 -6.12
CA PHE A 412 -4.31 -9.43 -6.62
C PHE A 412 -5.53 -9.92 -7.41
N ILE A 413 -5.61 -9.61 -8.70
CA ILE A 413 -6.53 -10.29 -9.61
C ILE A 413 -5.86 -11.61 -10.00
N LEU A 414 -6.12 -12.68 -9.24
CA LEU A 414 -5.81 -14.04 -9.68
C LEU A 414 -6.82 -14.43 -10.78
N SER A 415 -6.50 -14.12 -12.03
CA SER A 415 -7.23 -14.66 -13.18
C SER A 415 -6.73 -16.08 -13.46
N PHE A 416 -7.40 -17.09 -12.90
CA PHE A 416 -7.19 -18.47 -13.34
C PHE A 416 -7.91 -18.69 -14.67
N LEU A 417 -7.15 -18.69 -15.77
CA LEU A 417 -7.57 -19.34 -17.01
C LEU A 417 -7.42 -20.86 -16.82
N LEU A 418 -8.49 -21.52 -16.39
CA LEU A 418 -8.65 -22.94 -16.69
C LEU A 418 -8.87 -23.07 -18.20
N ILE A 419 -7.90 -23.69 -18.88
CA ILE A 419 -8.01 -24.08 -20.30
C ILE A 419 -8.86 -25.34 -20.41
#